data_AF-A0A7S1XGC1-F1
#
_entry.id   AF-A0A7S1XGC1-F1
#
_cell.length_a   1.000
_cell.length_b   1.000
_cell.length_c   1.000
_cell.angle_alpha   90.00
_cell.angle_beta   90.00
_cell.angle_gamma   90.00
#
_symmetry.space_group_name_H-M   'P 1'
#
loop_
_entity.id
_entity.type
_entity.pdbx_description
1 polymer ?
#
loop_
_entity_poly.entity_id
_entity_poly.type
_entity_poly.pdbx_seq_one_letter_code
_entity_poly.pdbx_strand_id
1 'polypeptide(L)'
;AGTTGTQTVAYALSLLGLRVVHFIELWDPWGRRNESFGDGSTEDLGKQMQMYRLWGVGRENMSFCLMKGNTLPFRKLEAVDAVFDSPFPEYSYDLIRAFPNARVVLTVREPSEWVEKRIASHTGAEAHFLRPCGVKLSSLPDPVGAKLFEATNDWVTCVGGPDRFLKIDVFKQNRDYDLWNQLM
;
A
#
# COMPACT_ATOMS: atom_id res chain seq x y z
N ALA A 1 -2.09 -4.76 0.55
CA ALA A 1 -0.69 -5.20 0.35
C ALA A 1 -0.36 -5.27 -1.14
N GLY A 2 0.92 -5.23 -1.56
CA GLY A 2 1.25 -5.57 -2.95
C GLY A 2 0.80 -6.99 -3.34
N THR A 3 0.81 -7.30 -4.64
CA THR A 3 0.28 -8.55 -5.24
C THR A 3 -1.19 -8.85 -4.94
N THR A 4 -2.00 -7.85 -4.62
CA THR A 4 -3.47 -7.97 -4.45
C THR A 4 -4.26 -7.21 -5.52
N GLY A 5 -3.62 -6.79 -6.61
CA GLY A 5 -4.25 -5.92 -7.61
C GLY A 5 -4.07 -4.42 -7.36
N THR A 6 -3.11 -4.04 -6.50
CA THR A 6 -2.78 -2.64 -6.18
C THR A 6 -2.54 -1.78 -7.41
N GLN A 7 -1.85 -2.31 -8.43
CA GLN A 7 -1.57 -1.59 -9.67
C GLN A 7 -2.83 -1.34 -10.49
N THR A 8 -3.71 -2.35 -10.61
CA THR A 8 -4.99 -2.24 -11.31
C THR A 8 -5.87 -1.16 -10.69
N VAL A 9 -6.00 -1.16 -9.36
CA VAL A 9 -6.80 -0.15 -8.64
C VAL A 9 -6.16 1.24 -8.70
N ALA A 10 -4.84 1.33 -8.56
CA ALA A 10 -4.13 2.61 -8.71
C ALA A 10 -4.34 3.21 -10.10
N TYR A 11 -4.28 2.38 -11.16
CA TYR A 11 -4.58 2.82 -12.51
C TYR A 11 -6.03 3.29 -12.66
N ALA A 12 -6.99 2.50 -12.18
CA ALA A 12 -8.40 2.87 -12.25
C ALA A 12 -8.68 4.23 -11.59
N LEU A 13 -8.10 4.48 -10.41
CA LEU A 13 -8.19 5.77 -9.73
C LEU A 13 -7.52 6.90 -10.53
N SER A 14 -6.38 6.64 -11.18
CA SER A 14 -5.73 7.65 -12.02
C SER A 14 -6.59 8.06 -13.22
N LEU A 15 -7.34 7.13 -13.80
CA LEU A 15 -8.29 7.40 -14.89
C LEU A 15 -9.52 8.21 -14.42
N LEU A 16 -9.81 8.24 -13.10
CA LEU A 16 -10.80 9.14 -12.49
C LEU A 16 -10.24 10.55 -12.24
N GLY A 17 -9.01 10.81 -12.68
CA GLY A 17 -8.36 12.11 -12.54
C GLY A 17 -7.63 12.31 -11.20
N LEU A 18 -7.41 11.24 -10.42
CA LEU A 18 -6.69 11.31 -9.16
C LEU A 18 -5.17 11.16 -9.37
N ARG A 19 -4.37 11.86 -8.56
CA ARG A 19 -2.92 11.65 -8.49
C ARG A 19 -2.65 10.52 -7.51
N VAL A 20 -2.11 9.41 -8.01
CA VAL A 20 -1.94 8.19 -7.23
C VAL A 20 -0.46 7.83 -7.12
N VAL A 21 0.00 7.52 -5.91
CA VAL A 21 1.33 6.91 -5.71
C VAL A 21 1.17 5.40 -5.62
N HIS A 22 1.91 4.67 -6.43
CA HIS A 22 2.02 3.22 -6.36
C HIS A 22 3.50 2.84 -6.16
N PHE A 23 3.84 2.27 -5.01
CA PHE A 23 5.23 2.02 -4.61
C PHE A 23 6.14 3.27 -4.69
N ILE A 24 6.89 3.44 -5.78
CA ILE A 24 7.77 4.60 -6.04
C ILE A 24 7.31 5.43 -7.25
N GLU A 25 6.16 5.10 -7.82
CA GLU A 25 5.68 5.67 -9.06
C GLU A 25 4.56 6.64 -8.78
N LEU A 26 4.58 7.78 -9.47
CA LEU A 26 3.47 8.72 -9.49
C LEU A 26 2.70 8.54 -10.79
N TRP A 27 1.40 8.34 -10.64
CA TRP A 27 0.45 8.19 -11.72
C TRP A 27 -0.38 9.48 -11.75
N ASP A 28 -0.32 10.18 -12.87
CA ASP A 28 -1.03 11.44 -13.04
C ASP A 28 -2.49 11.22 -13.51
N PRO A 29 -3.34 12.27 -13.51
CA PRO A 29 -4.74 12.20 -13.94
C PRO A 29 -4.97 11.71 -15.39
N TRP A 30 -3.91 11.51 -16.17
CA TRP A 30 -3.97 10.99 -17.53
C TRP A 30 -3.44 9.55 -17.63
N GLY A 31 -3.22 8.90 -16.48
CA GLY A 31 -2.68 7.55 -16.41
C GLY A 31 -1.22 7.45 -16.85
N ARG A 32 -0.51 8.57 -16.99
CA ARG A 32 0.92 8.53 -17.35
C ARG A 32 1.72 8.16 -16.12
N ARG A 33 2.59 7.16 -16.31
CA ARG A 33 3.51 6.66 -15.31
C ARG A 33 4.80 7.46 -15.43
N ASN A 34 5.11 8.27 -14.42
CA ASN A 34 6.45 8.82 -14.30
C ASN A 34 7.30 7.78 -13.57
N GLU A 35 7.95 6.93 -14.36
CA GLU A 35 8.89 5.92 -13.88
C GLU A 35 10.11 6.64 -13.31
N SER A 36 10.21 6.63 -11.99
CA SER A 36 11.30 7.21 -11.21
C SER A 36 11.18 8.70 -10.94
N PHE A 37 11.43 9.02 -9.67
CA PHE A 37 11.81 10.32 -9.13
C PHE A 37 13.14 10.83 -9.74
N GLY A 38 13.33 10.81 -11.06
CA GLY A 38 14.65 10.95 -11.69
C GLY A 38 14.72 11.79 -12.97
N ASP A 39 13.62 12.42 -13.40
CA ASP A 39 13.61 13.31 -14.58
C ASP A 39 13.67 14.81 -14.24
N GLY A 40 13.90 15.14 -12.96
CA GLY A 40 13.99 16.52 -12.46
C GLY A 40 12.65 17.23 -12.23
N SER A 41 11.52 16.70 -12.73
CA SER A 41 10.18 17.27 -12.47
C SER A 41 9.39 16.50 -11.40
N THR A 42 9.62 15.18 -11.34
CA THR A 42 9.04 14.27 -10.34
C THR A 42 10.02 13.85 -9.26
N GLU A 43 11.32 14.07 -9.47
CA GLU A 43 12.39 13.88 -8.49
C GLU A 43 12.12 14.64 -7.19
N ASP A 44 11.35 15.73 -7.27
CA ASP A 44 10.93 16.52 -6.13
C ASP A 44 9.91 15.77 -5.26
N LEU A 45 8.92 15.07 -5.82
CA LEU A 45 7.85 14.44 -5.02
C LEU A 45 8.34 13.25 -4.19
N GLY A 46 9.23 12.40 -4.69
CA GLY A 46 9.76 11.26 -3.92
C GLY A 46 10.76 11.64 -2.85
N LYS A 47 11.59 12.65 -3.14
CA LYS A 47 12.48 13.28 -2.15
C LYS A 47 11.68 14.08 -1.12
N GLN A 48 10.63 14.79 -1.56
CA GLN A 48 9.71 15.51 -0.69
C GLN A 48 8.98 14.54 0.22
N MET A 49 8.29 13.53 -0.32
CA MET A 49 7.54 12.52 0.42
C MET A 49 8.44 11.60 1.27
N GLN A 50 9.77 11.67 1.09
CA GLN A 50 10.75 10.84 1.81
C GLN A 50 10.40 9.33 1.70
N MET A 51 9.95 8.90 0.53
CA MET A 51 9.55 7.51 0.28
C MET A 51 10.66 6.51 0.61
N TYR A 52 11.91 6.87 0.30
CA TYR A 52 13.08 6.09 0.69
C TYR A 52 13.26 5.95 2.20
N ARG A 53 12.81 6.92 3.00
CA ARG A 53 12.80 6.80 4.46
C ARG A 53 11.68 5.88 4.93
N LEU A 54 10.47 5.99 4.38
CA LEU A 54 9.38 5.06 4.69
C LEU A 54 9.79 3.62 4.39
N TRP A 55 10.40 3.41 3.22
CA TRP A 55 10.85 2.09 2.79
C TRP A 55 12.06 1.60 3.59
N GLY A 56 13.02 2.48 3.87
CA GLY A 56 14.19 2.18 4.69
C GLY A 56 13.81 1.78 6.12
N VAL A 57 13.00 2.59 6.81
CA VAL A 57 12.61 2.33 8.22
C VAL A 57 11.94 0.97 8.39
N GLY A 58 11.13 0.54 7.44
CA GLY A 58 10.45 -0.76 7.50
C GLY A 58 11.37 -1.97 7.30
N ARG A 59 12.57 -1.75 6.75
CA ARG A 59 13.59 -2.78 6.48
C ARG A 59 14.66 -2.91 7.55
N GLU A 60 14.75 -1.91 8.41
CA GLU A 60 15.72 -1.85 9.49
C GLU A 60 15.32 -2.75 10.66
N ASN A 61 16.27 -3.03 11.56
CA ASN A 61 15.98 -3.81 12.75
C ASN A 61 14.91 -3.13 13.65
N MET A 62 14.30 -3.94 14.52
CA MET A 62 13.23 -3.52 15.43
C MET A 62 13.56 -2.24 16.20
N SER A 63 14.76 -2.13 16.79
CA SER A 63 15.15 -0.96 17.60
C SER A 63 15.14 0.33 16.78
N PHE A 64 15.70 0.30 15.56
CA PHE A 64 15.72 1.46 14.69
C PHE A 64 14.32 1.80 14.17
N CYS A 65 13.56 0.79 13.76
CA CYS A 65 12.21 0.93 13.25
C CYS A 65 11.27 1.58 14.29
N LEU A 66 11.32 1.14 15.55
CA LEU A 66 10.53 1.72 16.64
C LEU A 66 10.93 3.17 16.94
N MET A 67 12.24 3.47 16.94
CA MET A 67 12.74 4.83 17.16
C MET A 67 12.33 5.80 16.04
N LYS A 68 12.38 5.37 14.78
CA LYS A 68 12.19 6.25 13.61
C LYS A 68 10.78 6.25 13.06
N GLY A 69 10.00 5.19 13.28
CA GLY A 69 8.63 5.05 12.75
C GLY A 69 7.73 6.22 13.15
N ASN A 70 7.90 6.77 14.35
CA ASN A 70 7.10 7.90 14.84
C ASN A 70 7.52 9.26 14.26
N THR A 71 8.64 9.32 13.52
CA THR A 71 9.17 10.56 12.92
C THR A 71 8.89 10.67 11.42
N LEU A 72 8.14 9.71 10.87
CA LEU A 72 7.81 9.67 9.45
C LEU A 72 6.84 10.80 9.09
N PRO A 73 7.14 11.63 8.06
CA PRO A 73 6.37 12.83 7.77
C PRO A 73 5.17 12.54 6.85
N PHE A 74 4.22 11.71 7.31
CA PHE A 74 3.06 11.29 6.50
C PHE A 74 2.25 12.46 5.92
N ARG A 75 2.24 13.62 6.57
CA ARG A 75 1.60 14.85 6.07
C ARG A 75 2.09 15.31 4.70
N LYS A 76 3.28 14.91 4.29
CA LYS A 76 3.79 15.22 2.94
C LYS A 76 3.02 14.51 1.82
N LEU A 77 2.18 13.52 2.16
CA LEU A 77 1.27 12.87 1.22
C LEU A 77 0.03 13.71 0.90
N GLU A 78 -0.17 14.89 1.51
CA GLU A 78 -1.24 15.84 1.12
C GLU A 78 -1.12 16.31 -0.34
N ALA A 79 0.05 16.15 -0.95
CA ALA A 79 0.29 16.47 -2.36
C ALA A 79 -0.28 15.43 -3.34
N VAL A 80 -0.81 14.30 -2.87
CA VAL A 80 -1.38 13.23 -3.71
C VAL A 80 -2.75 12.83 -3.18
N ASP A 81 -3.57 12.26 -4.05
CA ASP A 81 -4.97 11.98 -3.75
C ASP A 81 -5.16 10.53 -3.24
N ALA A 82 -4.26 9.61 -3.61
CA ALA A 82 -4.25 8.25 -3.08
C ALA A 82 -2.85 7.62 -3.06
N VAL A 83 -2.67 6.61 -2.19
CA VAL A 83 -1.42 5.83 -2.06
C VAL A 83 -1.70 4.33 -2.02
N PHE A 84 -0.92 3.54 -2.76
CA PHE A 84 -1.08 2.10 -2.91
C PHE A 84 0.28 1.37 -2.95
N ASP A 85 0.24 0.07 -2.67
CA ASP A 85 1.39 -0.82 -2.57
C ASP A 85 2.38 -0.49 -1.44
N SER A 86 3.34 -1.38 -1.19
CA SER A 86 4.39 -1.15 -0.19
C SER A 86 5.10 0.17 -0.49
N PRO A 87 5.51 0.96 0.54
CA PRO A 87 5.45 0.63 1.95
C PRO A 87 4.14 1.08 2.64
N PHE A 88 3.12 1.58 1.93
CA PHE A 88 1.98 2.24 2.56
C PHE A 88 1.10 1.32 3.43
N PRO A 89 0.71 0.11 3.00
CA PRO A 89 -0.09 -0.82 3.80
C PRO A 89 0.54 -1.14 5.16
N GLU A 90 1.86 -1.22 5.22
CA GLU A 90 2.64 -1.47 6.44
C GLU A 90 2.57 -0.31 7.45
N TYR A 91 2.20 0.89 6.99
CA TYR A 91 1.97 2.10 7.81
C TYR A 91 0.50 2.54 7.82
N SER A 92 -0.44 1.63 7.52
CA SER A 92 -1.87 1.92 7.46
C SER A 92 -2.42 2.61 8.72
N TYR A 93 -1.98 2.20 9.92
CA TYR A 93 -2.34 2.88 11.17
C TYR A 93 -1.95 4.36 11.20
N ASP A 94 -0.70 4.64 10.82
CA ASP A 94 -0.17 6.00 10.83
C ASP A 94 -0.86 6.87 9.78
N LEU A 95 -1.17 6.31 8.62
CA LEU A 95 -1.91 6.97 7.55
C LEU A 95 -3.35 7.31 7.97
N ILE A 96 -4.09 6.37 8.54
CA ILE A 96 -5.47 6.61 9.01
C ILE A 96 -5.49 7.72 10.08
N ARG A 97 -4.50 7.72 10.97
CA ARG A 97 -4.37 8.77 12.00
C ARG A 97 -3.99 10.13 11.40
N ALA A 98 -3.09 10.15 10.42
CA ALA A 98 -2.66 11.39 9.77
C ALA A 98 -3.76 12.00 8.87
N PHE A 99 -4.61 11.17 8.28
CA PHE A 99 -5.64 11.55 7.31
C PHE A 99 -7.03 11.06 7.75
N PRO A 100 -7.64 11.66 8.79
CA PRO A 100 -8.90 11.17 9.34
C PRO A 100 -10.10 11.27 8.39
N ASN A 101 -10.01 12.05 7.30
CA ASN A 101 -11.06 12.14 6.29
C ASN A 101 -10.81 11.24 5.06
N ALA A 102 -9.67 10.53 5.01
CA ALA A 102 -9.39 9.64 3.91
C ALA A 102 -10.30 8.40 3.95
N ARG A 103 -10.63 7.89 2.76
CA ARG A 103 -11.26 6.58 2.57
C ARG A 103 -10.17 5.51 2.45
N VAL A 104 -10.48 4.30 2.90
CA VAL A 104 -9.61 3.13 2.86
C VAL A 104 -10.11 2.18 1.79
N VAL A 105 -9.28 1.94 0.78
CA VAL A 105 -9.50 0.91 -0.24
C VAL A 105 -8.61 -0.28 0.08
N LEU A 106 -9.22 -1.42 0.41
CA LEU A 106 -8.53 -2.68 0.67
C LEU A 106 -8.67 -3.63 -0.51
N THR A 107 -7.59 -3.77 -1.28
CA THR A 107 -7.48 -4.81 -2.28
C THR A 107 -7.09 -6.14 -1.64
N VAL A 108 -7.86 -7.19 -1.92
CA VAL A 108 -7.67 -8.51 -1.33
C VAL A 108 -7.44 -9.60 -2.38
N ARG A 109 -6.86 -10.70 -1.91
CA ARG A 109 -6.78 -12.00 -2.57
C ARG A 109 -6.99 -13.06 -1.49
N GLU A 110 -7.28 -14.30 -1.88
CA GLU A 110 -7.17 -15.44 -0.98
C GLU A 110 -5.77 -15.44 -0.28
N PRO A 111 -5.71 -15.56 1.06
CA PRO A 111 -4.47 -15.41 1.81
C PRO A 111 -3.31 -16.34 1.40
N SER A 112 -3.58 -17.62 1.14
CA SER A 112 -2.53 -18.57 0.74
C SER A 112 -1.99 -18.26 -0.67
N GLU A 113 -2.86 -17.93 -1.62
CA GLU A 113 -2.50 -17.47 -2.97
C GLU A 113 -1.73 -16.14 -2.93
N TRP A 114 -2.03 -15.27 -1.97
CA TRP A 114 -1.29 -14.04 -1.76
C TRP A 114 0.15 -14.33 -1.34
N VAL A 115 0.36 -15.20 -0.34
CA VAL A 115 1.70 -15.58 0.13
C VAL A 115 2.52 -16.16 -1.00
N GLU A 116 1.99 -17.16 -1.70
CA GLU A 116 2.68 -17.83 -2.81
C GLU A 116 3.11 -16.82 -3.87
N LYS A 117 2.16 -15.99 -4.35
CA LYS A 117 2.48 -15.01 -5.39
C LYS A 117 3.46 -13.95 -4.91
N ARG A 118 3.33 -13.49 -3.66
CA ARG A 118 4.18 -12.43 -3.10
C ARG A 118 5.61 -12.91 -3.00
N ILE A 119 5.85 -14.12 -2.49
CA ILE A 119 7.18 -14.73 -2.41
C ILE A 119 7.76 -14.94 -3.80
N ALA A 120 6.97 -15.51 -4.73
CA ALA A 120 7.42 -15.76 -6.10
C ALA A 120 7.79 -14.50 -6.88
N SER A 121 7.08 -13.39 -6.64
CA SER A 121 7.28 -12.13 -7.37
C SER A 121 8.26 -11.18 -6.66
N HIS A 122 8.45 -11.34 -5.35
CA HIS A 122 9.21 -10.41 -4.51
C HIS A 122 9.92 -11.16 -3.37
N THR A 123 11.07 -11.78 -3.65
CA THR A 123 11.84 -12.59 -2.69
C THR A 123 12.27 -11.83 -1.41
N GLY A 124 12.40 -10.50 -1.50
CA GLY A 124 12.71 -9.60 -0.39
C GLY A 124 11.50 -8.87 0.21
N ALA A 125 10.27 -9.34 -0.02
CA ALA A 125 9.07 -8.74 0.53
C ALA A 125 9.07 -8.80 2.07
N GLU A 126 8.65 -7.70 2.70
CA GLU A 126 8.36 -7.69 4.13
C GLU A 126 7.11 -8.52 4.41
N ALA A 127 7.04 -9.08 5.62
CA ALA A 127 5.82 -9.71 6.11
C ALA A 127 4.70 -8.66 6.25
N HIS A 128 3.46 -9.06 5.96
CA HIS A 128 2.34 -8.11 5.93
C HIS A 128 1.75 -7.89 7.32
N PHE A 129 2.33 -6.96 8.08
CA PHE A 129 1.77 -6.46 9.33
C PHE A 129 2.21 -5.01 9.57
N LEU A 130 1.68 -4.39 10.62
CA LEU A 130 2.02 -3.02 10.98
C LEU A 130 3.51 -2.90 11.33
N ARG A 131 4.23 -2.08 10.55
CA ARG A 131 5.67 -1.81 10.71
C ARG A 131 6.49 -3.11 10.83
N PRO A 132 6.79 -3.78 9.71
CA PRO A 132 7.41 -5.10 9.75
C PRO A 132 8.85 -5.12 10.28
N CYS A 133 9.51 -3.97 10.37
CA CYS A 133 10.80 -3.78 11.04
C CYS A 133 11.84 -4.87 10.71
N GLY A 134 12.02 -5.12 9.40
CA GLY A 134 13.00 -6.06 8.86
C GLY A 134 12.54 -7.52 8.77
N VAL A 135 11.36 -7.87 9.29
CA VAL A 135 10.80 -9.22 9.18
C VAL A 135 10.35 -9.49 7.74
N LYS A 136 10.99 -10.48 7.11
CA LYS A 136 10.69 -10.89 5.73
C LYS A 136 9.56 -11.90 5.70
N LEU A 137 8.69 -11.81 4.69
CA LEU A 137 7.64 -12.81 4.47
C LEU A 137 8.24 -14.20 4.28
N SER A 138 9.34 -14.30 3.54
CA SER A 138 10.06 -15.55 3.28
C SER A 138 10.73 -16.17 4.50
N SER A 139 10.81 -15.47 5.64
CA SER A 139 11.29 -16.02 6.90
C SER A 139 10.20 -16.66 7.75
N LEU A 140 8.93 -16.58 7.32
CA LEU A 140 7.78 -17.14 8.02
C LEU A 140 7.31 -18.42 7.31
N PRO A 141 6.78 -19.42 8.04
CA PRO A 141 6.02 -20.49 7.41
C PRO A 141 4.82 -19.94 6.66
N ASP A 142 4.51 -20.46 5.47
CA ASP A 142 3.42 -19.94 4.62
C ASP A 142 2.06 -19.83 5.35
N PRO A 143 1.62 -20.81 6.17
CA PRO A 143 0.36 -20.68 6.92
C PRO A 143 0.38 -19.51 7.92
N VAL A 144 1.55 -19.18 8.48
CA VAL A 144 1.73 -18.03 9.38
C VAL A 144 1.66 -16.73 8.57
N GLY A 145 2.31 -16.67 7.41
CA GLY A 145 2.22 -15.53 6.50
C GLY A 145 0.78 -15.24 6.04
N ALA A 146 0.02 -16.28 5.72
CA ALA A 146 -1.37 -16.18 5.30
C ALA A 146 -2.27 -15.68 6.45
N LYS A 147 -2.10 -16.24 7.65
CA LYS A 147 -2.83 -15.78 8.85
C LYS A 147 -2.50 -14.34 9.23
N LEU A 148 -1.25 -13.93 9.06
CA LEU A 148 -0.81 -12.56 9.32
C LEU A 148 -1.42 -11.58 8.30
N PHE A 149 -1.52 -11.99 7.04
CA PHE A 149 -2.19 -11.21 6.01
C PHE A 149 -3.69 -11.03 6.30
N GLU A 150 -4.38 -12.12 6.66
CA GLU A 150 -5.79 -12.10 7.07
C GLU A 150 -6.01 -11.19 8.29
N ALA A 151 -5.22 -11.38 9.35
CA ALA A 151 -5.33 -10.57 10.58
C ALA A 151 -5.07 -9.08 10.33
N THR A 152 -4.12 -8.75 9.45
CA THR A 152 -3.84 -7.35 9.10
C THR A 152 -4.99 -6.73 8.30
N ASN A 153 -5.58 -7.48 7.37
CA ASN A 153 -6.76 -7.03 6.63
C ASN A 153 -7.96 -6.78 7.56
N ASP A 154 -8.24 -7.71 8.46
CA ASP A 154 -9.32 -7.57 9.45
C ASP A 154 -9.11 -6.36 10.36
N TRP A 155 -7.87 -6.14 10.79
CA TRP A 155 -7.50 -4.98 11.58
C TRP A 155 -7.71 -3.66 10.80
N VAL A 156 -7.30 -3.58 9.52
CA VAL A 156 -7.53 -2.40 8.68
C VAL A 156 -9.03 -2.13 8.51
N THR A 157 -9.82 -3.17 8.26
CA THR A 157 -11.28 -3.05 8.17
C THR A 157 -11.89 -2.51 9.47
N CYS A 158 -11.44 -3.03 10.61
CA CYS A 158 -11.90 -2.61 11.93
C CYS A 158 -11.61 -1.12 12.20
N VAL A 159 -10.39 -0.65 11.90
CA VAL A 159 -9.96 0.73 12.20
C VAL A 159 -10.49 1.75 11.18
N GLY A 160 -10.70 1.34 9.92
CA GLY A 160 -11.26 2.21 8.88
C GLY A 160 -12.68 2.66 9.18
N GLY A 161 -13.48 1.80 9.80
CA GLY A 161 -14.91 2.02 10.03
C GLY A 161 -15.74 1.82 8.76
N PRO A 162 -17.02 1.42 8.89
CA PRO A 162 -17.84 0.98 7.76
C PRO A 162 -18.05 2.07 6.69
N ASP A 163 -18.18 3.33 7.10
CA ASP A 163 -18.53 4.44 6.18
C ASP A 163 -17.36 4.93 5.32
N ARG A 164 -16.14 4.49 5.61
CA ARG A 164 -14.92 4.93 4.91
C ARG A 164 -14.18 3.78 4.26
N PHE A 165 -14.76 2.58 4.22
CA PHE A 165 -14.05 1.37 3.83
C PHE A 165 -14.65 0.71 2.59
N LEU A 166 -13.79 0.39 1.62
CA LEU A 166 -14.14 -0.33 0.40
C LEU A 166 -13.21 -1.54 0.25
N LYS A 167 -13.79 -2.74 0.15
CA LYS A 167 -13.04 -3.99 -0.10
C LYS A 167 -13.23 -4.43 -1.54
N ILE A 168 -12.11 -4.67 -2.23
CA ILE A 168 -12.09 -5.02 -3.65
C ILE A 168 -11.31 -6.33 -3.82
N ASP A 169 -11.94 -7.35 -4.40
CA ASP A 169 -11.27 -8.59 -4.82
C ASP A 169 -11.24 -8.63 -6.36
N VAL A 170 -10.16 -8.14 -6.96
CA VAL A 170 -10.03 -8.07 -8.43
C VAL A 170 -9.88 -9.46 -9.08
N PHE A 171 -9.68 -10.52 -8.30
CA PHE A 171 -9.51 -11.89 -8.81
C PHE A 171 -10.83 -12.64 -8.87
N LYS A 172 -11.84 -12.20 -8.13
CA LYS A 172 -13.18 -12.79 -8.08
C LYS A 172 -14.27 -11.95 -8.74
N GLN A 173 -13.95 -10.73 -9.17
CA GLN A 173 -14.89 -9.89 -9.89
C GLN A 173 -15.13 -10.45 -11.30
N ASN A 174 -16.40 -10.71 -11.63
CA ASN A 174 -16.78 -11.35 -12.88
C ASN A 174 -16.76 -10.37 -14.08
N ARG A 175 -16.71 -9.03 -13.89
CA ARG A 175 -16.68 -8.01 -14.95
C ARG A 175 -16.03 -6.68 -14.51
N ASP A 176 -15.38 -5.99 -15.45
CA ASP A 176 -14.73 -4.66 -15.24
C ASP A 176 -15.67 -3.55 -14.72
N TYR A 177 -16.97 -3.64 -15.03
CA TYR A 177 -17.97 -2.64 -14.61
C TYR A 177 -18.21 -2.61 -13.09
N ASP A 178 -18.02 -3.74 -12.40
CA ASP A 178 -18.28 -3.83 -10.96
C ASP A 178 -17.24 -3.05 -10.15
N LEU A 179 -16.01 -2.94 -10.67
CA LEU A 179 -14.95 -2.14 -10.06
C LEU A 179 -15.28 -0.64 -10.14
N TRP A 180 -15.75 -0.16 -11.29
CA TRP A 180 -16.09 1.26 -11.47
C TRP A 180 -17.23 1.70 -10.58
N ASN A 181 -18.27 0.88 -10.44
CA ASN A 181 -19.40 1.16 -9.55
C ASN A 181 -19.01 1.17 -8.07
N GLN A 182 -17.91 0.50 -7.71
CA GLN A 182 -17.38 0.52 -6.35
C GLN A 182 -16.53 1.76 -6.07
N LEU A 183 -15.91 2.36 -7.10
CA LEU A 183 -15.01 3.50 -6.96
C LEU A 183 -15.71 4.87 -7.07
N MET A 184 -16.91 4.93 -7.68
CA MET A 184 -17.75 6.13 -7.79
C MET A 184 -18.71 6.26 -6.60
#